data_AF-A0A1H8GPW8-F1
#
_entry.id   AF-A0A1H8GPW8-F1
#
_cell.length_a   1.000
_cell.length_b   1.000
_cell.length_c   1.000
_cell.angle_alpha   90.00
_cell.angle_beta   90.00
_cell.angle_gamma   90.00
#
_symmetry.space_group_name_H-M   'P 1'
#
loop_
_entity.id
_entity.type
_entity.pdbx_description
1 polymer ?
#
loop_
_entity_poly.entity_id
_entity_poly.type
_entity_poly.pdbx_seq_one_letter_code
_entity_poly.pdbx_strand_id
1 'polypeptide(L)'
;MNIKKELLYLAISGSILTNACAQPENPDWQHLDLENDGVFGISDDRAYVELLRGKPANPVIVAVLDGGIDIQQEDLKSVLWVNKKEKPGNGVDDDGNGYVDDVYGWNFVGTPDSTQQYDNMELTRQVRLGRQRFGRYNLDKLPADYRNAFTNFLALQTTLDNKRQETKDQLENLQKLKITIDAVVKQLGKEAPTLQDFLDFSPKNDGENQVRSLVNLKMKRKTFAEFYQEDILDIMERMQNDLDYHYSLNYVPAETHAGNADVTGPDALHGTHVAGIIAADRNNSVGIHGIANHVQ
;
A
#
# COMPACT_ATOMS: atom_id res chain seq x y z
N MET A 1 44.81 27.05 -7.41
CA MET A 1 45.21 25.63 -7.35
C MET A 1 44.75 25.05 -6.02
N ASN A 2 43.54 24.51 -5.97
CA ASN A 2 43.09 23.48 -5.02
C ASN A 2 41.62 23.17 -5.32
N ILE A 3 41.43 22.17 -6.18
CA ILE A 3 40.13 21.60 -6.52
C ILE A 3 39.82 20.60 -5.40
N LYS A 4 38.95 20.97 -4.46
CA LYS A 4 38.29 19.99 -3.60
C LYS A 4 37.17 19.36 -4.42
N LYS A 5 37.42 18.14 -4.89
CA LYS A 5 36.40 17.22 -5.37
C LYS A 5 35.50 16.87 -4.18
N GLU A 6 34.31 17.46 -4.10
CA GLU A 6 33.24 16.88 -3.30
C GLU A 6 32.55 15.83 -4.15
N LEU A 7 32.94 14.58 -3.90
CA LEU A 7 32.20 13.39 -4.31
C LEU A 7 30.88 13.41 -3.54
N LEU A 8 29.81 13.74 -4.24
CA LEU A 8 28.44 13.53 -3.78
C LEU A 8 28.25 12.00 -3.71
N TYR A 9 28.53 11.42 -2.54
CA TYR A 9 28.12 10.06 -2.24
C TYR A 9 26.60 10.05 -2.21
N LEU A 10 26.00 9.57 -3.30
CA LEU A 10 24.61 9.16 -3.33
C LEU A 10 24.48 8.00 -2.34
N ALA A 11 24.11 8.31 -1.10
CA ALA A 11 23.77 7.31 -0.10
C ALA A 11 22.45 6.65 -0.53
N ILE A 12 22.53 5.71 -1.47
CA ILE A 12 21.53 4.65 -1.63
C ILE A 12 21.77 3.68 -0.46
N SER A 13 21.45 4.13 0.76
CA SER A 13 21.35 3.28 1.94
C SER A 13 19.88 3.12 2.27
N GLY A 14 19.22 2.43 1.35
CA GLY A 14 17.91 1.84 1.50
C GLY A 14 17.95 0.51 0.76
N SER A 15 18.93 -0.34 1.09
CA SER A 15 18.91 -1.75 0.71
C SER A 15 17.73 -2.39 1.41
N ILE A 16 16.53 -2.19 0.85
CA ILE A 16 15.55 -3.26 0.88
C ILE A 16 16.23 -4.33 0.02
N LEU A 17 16.88 -5.27 0.70
CA LEU A 17 17.13 -6.59 0.16
C LEU A 17 15.75 -7.11 -0.27
N THR A 18 15.36 -6.78 -1.49
CA THR A 18 14.42 -7.60 -2.22
C THR A 18 15.23 -8.86 -2.50
N ASN A 19 15.27 -9.76 -1.53
CA ASN A 19 15.20 -11.16 -1.87
C ASN A 19 14.00 -11.24 -2.81
N ALA A 20 14.28 -11.30 -4.10
CA ALA A 20 13.34 -11.84 -5.05
C ALA A 20 13.08 -13.26 -4.53
N CYS A 21 12.10 -13.42 -3.64
CA CYS A 21 11.43 -14.68 -3.53
C CYS A 21 10.96 -14.96 -4.95
N ALA A 22 11.51 -16.01 -5.57
CA ALA A 22 10.71 -16.72 -6.54
C ALA A 22 9.32 -16.90 -5.91
N GLN A 23 8.24 -16.55 -6.61
CA GLN A 23 6.95 -17.07 -6.15
C GLN A 23 7.10 -18.60 -6.10
N PRO A 24 6.81 -19.21 -4.96
CA PRO A 24 7.32 -20.54 -4.64
C PRO A 24 6.69 -21.65 -5.51
N GLU A 25 7.37 -22.80 -5.51
CA GLU A 25 6.91 -24.12 -5.95
C GLU A 25 5.61 -24.61 -5.25
N ASN A 26 4.87 -23.76 -4.51
CA ASN A 26 3.54 -24.04 -3.95
C ASN A 26 2.90 -22.69 -3.54
N PRO A 27 1.70 -22.30 -4.04
CA PRO A 27 1.02 -21.06 -3.63
C PRO A 27 0.67 -21.00 -2.14
N ASP A 28 0.64 -22.15 -1.46
CA ASP A 28 0.29 -22.32 -0.05
C ASP A 28 1.51 -22.53 0.87
N TRP A 29 2.70 -22.11 0.43
CA TRP A 29 3.94 -22.31 1.20
C TRP A 29 3.85 -21.80 2.64
N GLN A 30 3.05 -20.75 2.88
CA GLN A 30 2.86 -20.17 4.21
C GLN A 30 2.27 -21.17 5.21
N HIS A 31 1.55 -22.18 4.74
CA HIS A 31 0.89 -23.16 5.62
C HIS A 31 1.78 -24.32 6.05
N LEU A 32 2.91 -24.49 5.36
CA LEU A 32 3.82 -25.61 5.51
C LEU A 32 4.59 -25.57 6.84
N ASP A 33 5.21 -26.69 7.17
CA ASP A 33 6.00 -26.90 8.37
C ASP A 33 7.48 -27.14 8.04
N LEU A 34 8.39 -26.62 8.87
CA LEU A 34 9.82 -26.72 8.62
C LEU A 34 10.34 -28.17 8.72
N GLU A 35 9.82 -28.93 9.66
CA GLU A 35 10.25 -30.30 9.95
C GLU A 35 9.69 -31.28 8.91
N ASN A 36 8.42 -31.12 8.54
CA ASN A 36 7.72 -32.03 7.62
C ASN A 36 7.95 -31.68 6.14
N ASP A 37 7.98 -30.40 5.80
CA ASP A 37 7.98 -29.92 4.41
C ASP A 37 9.28 -29.19 4.04
N GLY A 38 10.15 -28.88 5.01
CA GLY A 38 11.40 -28.14 4.77
C GLY A 38 11.22 -26.64 4.51
N VAL A 39 10.02 -26.11 4.73
CA VAL A 39 9.66 -24.70 4.46
C VAL A 39 9.33 -23.99 5.78
N PHE A 40 9.84 -22.78 5.96
CA PHE A 40 9.52 -21.92 7.10
C PHE A 40 8.11 -21.30 6.98
N GLY A 41 7.07 -22.12 6.95
CA GLY A 41 5.67 -21.68 7.09
C GLY A 41 5.22 -21.61 8.55
N ILE A 42 3.95 -21.31 8.78
CA ILE A 42 3.34 -21.18 10.12
C ILE A 42 2.83 -22.52 10.68
N SER A 43 2.95 -23.61 9.92
CA SER A 43 2.58 -24.97 10.33
C SER A 43 1.10 -25.13 10.72
N ASP A 44 0.20 -24.34 10.13
CA ASP A 44 -1.23 -24.40 10.45
C ASP A 44 -1.93 -25.60 9.80
N ASP A 45 -1.50 -26.07 8.62
CA ASP A 45 -1.96 -27.34 8.04
C ASP A 45 -1.70 -28.52 8.99
N ARG A 46 -0.49 -28.56 9.56
CA ARG A 46 -0.12 -29.54 10.60
C ARG A 46 -1.00 -29.37 11.84
N ALA A 47 -1.25 -28.14 12.28
CA ALA A 47 -2.11 -27.88 13.43
C ALA A 47 -3.56 -28.38 13.21
N TYR A 48 -4.13 -28.22 12.01
CA TYR A 48 -5.44 -28.78 11.67
C TYR A 48 -5.47 -30.30 11.77
N VAL A 49 -4.41 -30.95 11.30
CA VAL A 49 -4.29 -32.41 11.28
C VAL A 49 -4.01 -33.02 12.66
N GLU A 50 -3.13 -32.40 13.45
CA GLU A 50 -2.61 -32.97 14.70
C GLU A 50 -3.35 -32.45 15.93
N LEU A 51 -3.66 -31.15 15.99
CA LEU A 51 -4.17 -30.50 17.20
C LEU A 51 -5.68 -30.27 17.17
N LEU A 52 -6.23 -30.01 15.99
CA LEU A 52 -7.64 -29.63 15.81
C LEU A 52 -8.52 -30.76 15.27
N ARG A 53 -7.93 -31.88 14.84
CA ARG A 53 -8.67 -33.03 14.31
C ARG A 53 -9.76 -33.49 15.28
N GLY A 54 -11.00 -33.52 14.79
CA GLY A 54 -12.17 -33.96 15.53
C GLY A 54 -12.66 -32.99 16.61
N LYS A 55 -12.05 -31.80 16.73
CA LYS A 55 -12.56 -30.74 17.61
C LYS A 55 -13.71 -30.00 16.92
N PRO A 56 -14.78 -29.64 17.67
CA PRO A 56 -15.84 -28.81 17.12
C PRO A 56 -15.29 -27.43 16.76
N ALA A 57 -15.68 -26.92 15.59
CA ALA A 57 -15.39 -25.56 15.18
C ALA A 57 -16.59 -24.65 15.49
N ASN A 58 -16.30 -23.44 15.94
CA ASN A 58 -17.29 -22.38 16.10
C ASN A 58 -16.98 -21.28 15.08
N PRO A 59 -17.96 -20.81 14.28
CA PRO A 59 -17.74 -19.68 13.39
C PRO A 59 -17.26 -18.44 14.17
N VAL A 60 -16.20 -17.81 13.69
CA VAL A 60 -15.65 -16.56 14.22
C VAL A 60 -15.86 -15.46 13.19
N ILE A 61 -16.32 -14.28 13.62
CA ILE A 61 -16.39 -13.10 12.75
C ILE A 61 -15.14 -12.25 13.01
N VAL A 62 -14.41 -11.91 11.95
CA VAL A 62 -13.19 -11.09 11.99
C VAL A 62 -13.41 -9.80 11.20
N ALA A 63 -13.44 -8.67 11.91
CA ALA A 63 -13.51 -7.36 11.26
C ALA A 63 -12.15 -6.96 10.68
N VAL A 64 -12.11 -6.71 9.37
CA VAL A 64 -10.93 -6.19 8.65
C VAL A 64 -11.11 -4.70 8.42
N LEU A 65 -10.26 -3.88 9.06
CA LEU A 65 -10.25 -2.42 8.93
C LEU A 65 -9.12 -2.03 7.96
N ASP A 66 -9.45 -1.89 6.68
CA ASP A 66 -8.47 -1.72 5.59
C ASP A 66 -9.01 -0.78 4.48
N GLY A 67 -8.34 -0.71 3.33
CA GLY A 67 -8.71 0.13 2.18
C GLY A 67 -9.93 -0.33 1.39
N GLY A 68 -10.54 -1.44 1.78
CA GLY A 68 -11.72 -2.04 1.15
C GLY A 68 -11.50 -3.51 0.77
N ILE A 69 -12.59 -4.22 0.46
CA ILE A 69 -12.57 -5.62 0.06
C ILE A 69 -13.39 -5.80 -1.23
N ASP A 70 -12.86 -6.56 -2.17
CA ASP A 70 -13.58 -6.96 -3.38
C ASP A 70 -14.55 -8.08 -3.01
N ILE A 71 -15.80 -7.70 -2.83
CA ILE A 71 -16.88 -8.63 -2.45
C ILE A 71 -17.23 -9.63 -3.56
N GLN A 72 -16.72 -9.43 -4.78
CA GLN A 72 -16.90 -10.33 -5.91
C GLN A 72 -15.74 -11.30 -6.10
N GLN A 73 -14.67 -11.18 -5.30
CA GLN A 73 -13.50 -12.03 -5.43
C GLN A 73 -13.88 -13.50 -5.18
N GLU A 74 -13.53 -14.36 -6.14
CA GLU A 74 -14.05 -15.74 -6.24
C GLU A 74 -13.71 -16.63 -5.04
N ASP A 75 -12.55 -16.40 -4.43
CA ASP A 75 -11.97 -17.12 -3.30
C ASP A 75 -12.48 -16.64 -1.93
N LEU A 76 -13.11 -15.45 -1.90
CA LEU A 76 -13.63 -14.82 -0.68
C LEU A 76 -15.16 -14.81 -0.58
N LYS A 77 -15.87 -14.78 -1.70
CA LYS A 77 -17.34 -14.62 -1.72
C LYS A 77 -18.12 -15.60 -0.84
N SER A 78 -17.60 -16.80 -0.63
CA SER A 78 -18.24 -17.86 0.19
C SER A 78 -18.05 -17.67 1.69
N VAL A 79 -17.04 -16.89 2.09
CA VAL A 79 -16.65 -16.68 3.49
C VAL A 79 -17.02 -15.31 4.03
N LEU A 80 -17.30 -14.31 3.18
CA LEU A 80 -17.67 -12.97 3.63
C LEU A 80 -18.82 -12.98 4.65
N TRP A 81 -18.65 -12.21 5.72
CA TRP A 81 -19.75 -11.89 6.63
C TRP A 81 -20.89 -11.18 5.90
N VAL A 82 -22.13 -11.52 6.29
CA VAL A 82 -23.36 -10.90 5.76
C VAL A 82 -24.22 -10.43 6.92
N ASN A 83 -24.56 -9.14 6.94
CA ASN A 83 -25.57 -8.59 7.84
C ASN A 83 -26.95 -9.12 7.43
N LYS A 84 -27.38 -10.23 8.04
CA LYS A 84 -28.69 -10.86 7.76
C LYS A 84 -29.89 -10.02 8.21
N LYS A 85 -29.67 -8.92 8.93
CA LYS A 85 -30.72 -8.02 9.37
C LYS A 85 -31.03 -6.93 8.33
N GLU A 86 -30.11 -6.70 7.39
CA GLU A 86 -30.32 -5.79 6.26
C GLU A 86 -31.01 -6.47 5.08
N LYS A 87 -31.86 -5.72 4.37
CA LYS A 87 -32.40 -6.12 3.06
C LYS A 87 -31.60 -5.37 1.98
N PRO A 88 -30.76 -6.08 1.20
CA PRO A 88 -29.86 -5.43 0.26
C PRO A 88 -30.56 -4.46 -0.71
N GLY A 89 -30.10 -3.22 -0.72
CA GLY A 89 -30.42 -2.21 -1.73
C GLY A 89 -31.81 -1.60 -1.58
N ASN A 90 -32.38 -1.60 -0.38
CA ASN A 90 -33.68 -0.96 -0.13
C ASN A 90 -33.55 0.52 0.29
N GLY A 91 -32.34 1.00 0.55
CA GLY A 91 -32.06 2.37 0.99
C GLY A 91 -32.50 2.67 2.42
N VAL A 92 -32.67 1.64 3.25
CA VAL A 92 -33.12 1.73 4.64
C VAL A 92 -32.07 1.07 5.54
N ASP A 93 -31.86 1.65 6.72
CA ASP A 93 -31.18 0.97 7.84
C ASP A 93 -32.22 0.05 8.51
N ASP A 94 -32.27 -1.22 8.11
CA ASP A 94 -33.29 -2.16 8.54
C ASP A 94 -33.09 -2.60 10.00
N ASP A 95 -31.85 -2.63 10.47
CA ASP A 95 -31.49 -3.09 11.80
C ASP A 95 -31.33 -1.97 12.86
N GLY A 96 -31.34 -0.71 12.41
CA GLY A 96 -31.29 0.49 13.24
C GLY A 96 -29.92 0.79 13.81
N ASN A 97 -28.85 0.31 13.19
CA ASN A 97 -27.47 0.48 13.67
C ASN A 97 -26.83 1.82 13.24
N GLY A 98 -27.49 2.58 12.37
CA GLY A 98 -27.02 3.86 11.82
C GLY A 98 -26.38 3.78 10.44
N TYR A 99 -26.32 2.59 9.82
CA TYR A 99 -25.67 2.34 8.54
C TYR A 99 -26.66 1.73 7.54
N VAL A 100 -27.05 2.52 6.54
CA VAL A 100 -28.02 2.10 5.52
C VAL A 100 -27.43 1.04 4.59
N ASP A 101 -28.08 -0.10 4.44
CA ASP A 101 -27.67 -1.18 3.53
C ASP A 101 -26.26 -1.76 3.81
N ASP A 102 -25.80 -1.83 5.08
CA ASP A 102 -24.47 -2.32 5.48
C ASP A 102 -24.30 -3.87 5.41
N VAL A 103 -24.72 -4.45 4.28
CA VAL A 103 -24.82 -5.91 4.05
C VAL A 103 -23.50 -6.65 4.24
N TYR A 104 -22.37 -6.05 3.85
CA TYR A 104 -21.04 -6.68 3.92
C TYR A 104 -20.06 -5.88 4.80
N GLY A 105 -20.55 -4.91 5.56
CA GLY A 105 -19.75 -3.95 6.32
C GLY A 105 -19.99 -2.51 5.89
N TRP A 106 -19.06 -1.62 6.25
CA TRP A 106 -19.24 -0.19 6.05
C TRP A 106 -17.96 0.52 5.62
N ASN A 107 -18.09 1.46 4.67
CA ASN A 107 -17.05 2.38 4.30
C ASN A 107 -17.18 3.69 5.08
N PHE A 108 -16.21 3.93 5.97
CA PHE A 108 -16.16 5.14 6.80
C PHE A 108 -15.51 6.35 6.11
N VAL A 109 -14.98 6.17 4.90
CA VAL A 109 -14.19 7.14 4.15
C VAL A 109 -14.94 7.56 2.89
N GLY A 110 -15.70 8.66 3.00
CA GLY A 110 -16.47 9.20 1.89
C GLY A 110 -17.75 9.91 2.30
N THR A 111 -18.57 10.19 1.29
CA THR A 111 -19.95 10.65 1.42
C THR A 111 -20.90 9.51 1.02
N PRO A 112 -22.21 9.63 1.30
CA PRO A 112 -23.19 8.65 0.83
C PRO A 112 -23.14 8.37 -0.67
N ASP A 113 -22.75 9.39 -1.46
CA ASP A 113 -22.71 9.32 -2.92
C ASP A 113 -21.31 9.12 -3.51
N SER A 114 -20.26 9.07 -2.68
CA SER A 114 -18.88 9.04 -3.18
C SER A 114 -17.92 8.39 -2.19
N THR A 115 -17.16 7.42 -2.71
CA THR A 115 -16.01 6.84 -2.03
C THR A 115 -14.81 7.78 -2.15
N GLN A 116 -14.23 8.17 -1.02
CA GLN A 116 -13.12 9.12 -1.03
C GLN A 116 -11.80 8.42 -1.39
N GLN A 117 -11.22 8.79 -2.52
CA GLN A 117 -9.98 8.19 -3.04
C GLN A 117 -8.72 8.62 -2.27
N TYR A 118 -8.69 9.86 -1.79
CA TYR A 118 -7.50 10.43 -1.18
C TYR A 118 -7.78 11.03 0.18
N ASP A 119 -6.83 10.86 1.08
CA ASP A 119 -6.93 11.27 2.47
C ASP A 119 -5.58 11.79 2.98
N ASN A 120 -5.57 12.49 4.10
CA ASN A 120 -4.33 12.87 4.76
C ASN A 120 -3.79 11.71 5.59
N MET A 121 -2.45 11.57 5.64
CA MET A 121 -1.85 10.73 6.67
C MET A 121 -2.16 11.27 8.07
N GLU A 122 -2.17 10.38 9.06
CA GLU A 122 -2.36 10.76 10.47
C GLU A 122 -1.32 11.80 10.93
N LEU A 123 -0.07 11.67 10.46
CA LEU A 123 0.97 12.67 10.67
C LEU A 123 0.52 14.08 10.25
N THR A 124 -0.04 14.21 9.05
CA THR A 124 -0.53 15.49 8.50
C THR A 124 -1.68 16.05 9.32
N ARG A 125 -2.62 15.20 9.76
CA ARG A 125 -3.73 15.59 10.64
C ARG A 125 -3.23 16.11 11.99
N GLN A 126 -2.30 15.39 12.62
CA GLN A 126 -1.72 15.80 13.91
C GLN A 126 -0.95 17.12 13.79
N VAL A 127 -0.22 17.34 12.69
CA VAL A 127 0.43 18.64 12.42
C VAL A 127 -0.62 19.75 12.23
N ARG A 128 -1.72 19.48 11.52
CA ARG A 128 -2.81 20.46 11.35
C ARG A 128 -3.44 20.84 12.69
N LEU A 129 -3.79 19.86 13.52
CA LEU A 129 -4.34 20.09 14.87
C LEU A 129 -3.34 20.85 15.75
N GLY A 130 -2.06 20.48 15.68
CA GLY A 130 -0.98 21.17 16.37
C GLY A 130 -0.83 22.62 15.92
N ARG A 131 -0.94 22.93 14.63
CA ARG A 131 -0.93 24.31 14.11
C ARG A 131 -2.11 25.13 14.62
N GLN A 132 -3.31 24.54 14.67
CA GLN A 132 -4.49 25.20 15.23
C GLN A 132 -4.33 25.48 16.73
N ARG A 133 -3.80 24.51 17.48
CA ARG A 133 -3.61 24.62 18.94
C ARG A 133 -2.47 25.57 19.31
N PHE A 134 -1.35 25.48 18.61
CA PHE A 134 -0.09 26.10 19.01
C PHE A 134 0.41 27.23 18.11
N GLY A 135 -0.16 27.43 16.91
CA GLY A 135 0.35 28.40 15.92
C GLY A 135 0.35 29.87 16.37
N ARG A 136 -0.32 30.19 17.48
CA ARG A 136 -0.34 31.52 18.11
C ARG A 136 0.73 31.72 19.20
N TYR A 137 1.43 30.66 19.61
CA TYR A 137 2.40 30.72 20.71
C TYR A 137 3.82 30.84 20.16
N ASN A 138 4.61 31.72 20.77
CA ASN A 138 6.06 31.65 20.72
C ASN A 138 6.55 30.91 21.97
N LEU A 139 7.70 30.22 21.89
CA LEU A 139 8.26 29.39 22.98
C LEU A 139 8.28 30.12 24.35
N ASP A 140 8.58 31.42 24.36
CA ASP A 140 8.70 32.23 25.56
C ASP A 140 7.37 32.51 26.29
N LYS A 141 6.23 32.28 25.61
CA LYS A 141 4.88 32.53 26.12
C LYS A 141 4.07 31.24 26.31
N LEU A 142 4.72 30.09 26.18
CA LEU A 142 4.06 28.80 26.32
C LEU A 142 3.94 28.42 27.81
N PRO A 143 2.72 28.19 28.34
CA PRO A 143 2.57 27.70 29.71
C PRO A 143 3.30 26.37 29.89
N ALA A 144 3.87 26.15 31.07
CA ALA A 144 4.72 24.99 31.36
C ALA A 144 4.07 23.65 31.00
N ASP A 145 2.77 23.51 31.26
CA ASP A 145 1.99 22.30 30.99
C ASP A 145 1.88 21.94 29.50
N TYR A 146 2.06 22.92 28.61
CA TYR A 146 1.98 22.69 27.16
C TYR A 146 3.35 22.39 26.52
N ARG A 147 4.47 22.50 27.26
CA ARG A 147 5.82 22.36 26.69
C ARG A 147 6.03 21.02 25.99
N ASN A 148 5.67 19.91 26.62
CA ASN A 148 5.83 18.59 26.02
C ASN A 148 4.98 18.42 24.76
N ALA A 149 3.72 18.85 24.80
CA ALA A 149 2.83 18.76 23.66
C ALA A 149 3.28 19.65 22.49
N PHE A 150 3.85 20.82 22.78
CA PHE A 150 4.42 21.71 21.78
C PHE A 150 5.71 21.13 21.18
N THR A 151 6.61 20.56 21.98
CA THR A 151 7.81 19.87 21.50
C THR A 151 7.43 18.70 20.58
N ASN A 152 6.43 17.90 20.96
CA ASN A 152 5.92 16.82 20.09
C ASN A 152 5.34 17.36 18.79
N PHE A 153 4.57 18.45 18.83
CA PHE A 153 4.07 19.11 17.63
C PHE A 153 5.20 19.57 16.70
N LEU A 154 6.25 20.21 17.23
CA LEU A 154 7.40 20.63 16.44
C LEU A 154 8.10 19.43 15.79
N ALA A 155 8.26 18.32 16.53
CA ALA A 155 8.84 17.09 15.99
C ALA A 155 8.00 16.53 14.83
N LEU A 156 6.68 16.43 15.00
CA LEU A 156 5.77 15.99 13.94
C LEU A 156 5.81 16.93 12.72
N GLN A 157 5.89 18.25 12.96
CA GLN A 157 6.03 19.22 11.88
C GLN A 157 7.32 19.00 11.09
N THR A 158 8.45 18.82 11.78
CA THR A 158 9.72 18.48 11.13
C THR A 158 9.64 17.16 10.36
N THR A 159 9.00 16.12 10.92
CA THR A 159 8.80 14.84 10.22
C THR A 159 7.98 15.02 8.94
N LEU A 160 6.90 15.80 8.99
CA LEU A 160 6.08 16.06 7.81
C LEU A 160 6.85 16.87 6.75
N ASP A 161 7.55 17.92 7.16
CA ASP A 161 8.33 18.76 6.25
C ASP A 161 9.45 17.95 5.56
N ASN A 162 10.14 17.08 6.31
CA ASN A 162 11.15 16.17 5.75
C ASN A 162 10.54 15.18 4.76
N LYS A 163 9.42 14.51 5.11
CA LYS A 163 8.73 13.57 4.20
C LYS A 163 8.32 14.25 2.89
N ARG A 164 7.81 15.47 2.97
CA ARG A 164 7.46 16.26 1.78
C ARG A 164 8.68 16.60 0.93
N GLN A 165 9.78 17.01 1.56
CA GLN A 165 10.99 17.35 0.83
C GLN A 165 11.62 16.11 0.18
N GLU A 166 11.75 15.01 0.92
CA GLU A 166 12.24 13.74 0.40
C GLU A 166 11.40 13.24 -0.77
N THR A 167 10.07 13.30 -0.68
CA THR A 167 9.17 12.89 -1.76
C THR A 167 9.33 13.76 -3.00
N LYS A 168 9.50 15.09 -2.84
CA LYS A 168 9.79 16.00 -3.96
C LYS A 168 11.12 15.66 -4.62
N ASP A 169 12.18 15.49 -3.83
CA ASP A 169 13.51 15.19 -4.35
C ASP A 169 13.51 13.85 -5.09
N GLN A 170 12.81 12.85 -4.56
CA GLN A 170 12.63 11.55 -5.22
C GLN A 170 11.86 11.66 -6.53
N LEU A 171 10.75 12.41 -6.55
CA LEU A 171 9.96 12.65 -7.76
C LEU A 171 10.77 13.37 -8.84
N GLU A 172 11.52 14.41 -8.49
CA GLU A 172 12.41 15.11 -9.41
C GLU A 172 13.51 14.20 -9.98
N ASN A 173 14.08 13.33 -9.14
CA ASN A 173 15.08 12.36 -9.58
C ASN A 173 14.47 11.31 -10.52
N LEU A 174 13.26 10.84 -10.24
CA LEU A 174 12.55 9.89 -11.09
C LEU A 174 12.14 10.53 -12.42
N GLN A 175 11.74 11.81 -12.43
CA GLN A 175 11.50 12.57 -13.67
C GLN A 175 12.76 12.67 -14.54
N LYS A 176 13.93 12.98 -13.94
CA LYS A 176 15.22 13.00 -14.66
C LYS A 176 15.58 11.62 -15.22
N LEU A 177 15.31 10.57 -14.46
CA LEU A 177 15.52 9.20 -14.91
C LEU A 177 14.60 8.84 -16.08
N LYS A 178 13.31 9.18 -16.01
CA LYS A 178 12.35 8.98 -17.09
C LYS A 178 12.82 9.68 -18.38
N ILE A 179 13.27 10.93 -18.30
CA ILE A 179 13.82 11.67 -19.45
C ILE A 179 15.01 10.91 -20.06
N THR A 180 15.89 10.34 -19.23
CA THR A 180 17.03 9.54 -19.69
C THR A 180 16.57 8.23 -20.35
N ILE A 181 15.58 7.53 -19.77
CA ILE A 181 14.99 6.32 -20.37
C ILE A 181 14.41 6.66 -21.74
N ASP A 182 13.61 7.72 -21.85
CA ASP A 182 12.98 8.16 -23.11
C ASP A 182 14.03 8.47 -24.17
N ALA A 183 15.16 9.09 -23.77
CA ALA A 183 16.28 9.36 -24.68
C ALA A 183 16.99 8.07 -25.14
N VAL A 184 17.17 7.07 -24.27
CA VAL A 184 17.76 5.78 -24.64
C VAL A 184 16.83 5.01 -25.59
N VAL A 185 15.53 4.94 -25.29
CA VAL A 185 14.52 4.30 -26.14
C VAL A 185 14.51 4.93 -27.53
N LYS A 186 14.58 6.27 -27.61
CA LYS A 186 14.69 7.00 -28.88
C LYS A 186 15.98 6.66 -29.64
N GLN A 187 17.10 6.49 -28.95
CA GLN A 187 18.37 6.05 -29.58
C GLN A 187 18.31 4.61 -30.09
N LEU A 188 17.60 3.73 -29.39
CA LEU A 188 17.35 2.35 -29.82
C LEU A 188 16.43 2.28 -31.05
N GLY A 189 15.56 3.29 -31.24
CA GLY A 189 14.66 3.37 -32.39
C GLY A 189 13.57 2.31 -32.38
N LYS A 190 13.19 1.82 -31.20
CA LYS A 190 12.18 0.77 -31.00
C LYS A 190 11.07 1.27 -30.08
N GLU A 191 9.82 1.02 -30.45
CA GLU A 191 8.65 1.37 -29.62
C GLU A 191 8.55 0.51 -28.36
N ALA A 192 8.95 -0.77 -28.44
CA ALA A 192 8.98 -1.70 -27.32
C ALA A 192 10.34 -2.42 -27.24
N PRO A 193 11.40 -1.77 -26.72
CA PRO A 193 12.71 -2.41 -26.59
C PRO A 193 12.66 -3.59 -25.62
N THR A 194 13.37 -4.67 -25.96
CA THR A 194 13.56 -5.83 -25.08
C THR A 194 14.65 -5.56 -24.04
N LEU A 195 14.72 -6.38 -22.99
CA LEU A 195 15.86 -6.33 -22.05
C LEU A 195 17.19 -6.46 -22.80
N GLN A 196 17.29 -7.37 -23.78
CA GLN A 196 18.51 -7.58 -24.54
C GLN A 196 18.91 -6.33 -25.34
N ASP A 197 17.96 -5.58 -25.88
CA ASP A 197 18.24 -4.32 -26.59
C ASP A 197 18.94 -3.30 -25.69
N PHE A 198 18.55 -3.23 -24.42
CA PHE A 198 19.22 -2.37 -23.44
C PHE A 198 20.60 -2.91 -23.02
N LEU A 199 20.78 -4.23 -22.96
CA LEU A 199 22.07 -4.83 -22.61
C LEU A 199 23.11 -4.67 -23.72
N ASP A 200 22.67 -4.78 -24.98
CA ASP A 200 23.51 -4.59 -26.17
C ASP A 200 23.79 -3.11 -26.47
N PHE A 201 22.98 -2.21 -25.91
CA PHE A 201 23.23 -0.78 -25.96
C PHE A 201 24.55 -0.42 -25.25
N SER A 202 25.35 0.44 -25.88
CA SER A 202 26.60 0.97 -25.33
C SER A 202 26.38 2.37 -24.75
N PRO A 203 26.28 2.53 -23.42
CA PRO A 203 26.07 3.82 -22.79
C PRO A 203 27.21 4.81 -23.06
N LYS A 204 26.86 6.06 -23.29
CA LYS A 204 27.80 7.17 -23.56
C LYS A 204 28.08 8.03 -22.33
N ASN A 205 27.27 7.89 -21.28
CA ASN A 205 27.39 8.64 -20.03
C ASN A 205 26.82 7.84 -18.86
N ASP A 206 27.05 8.33 -17.65
CA ASP A 206 26.64 7.66 -16.41
C ASP A 206 25.12 7.47 -16.30
N GLY A 207 24.32 8.41 -16.81
CA GLY A 207 22.86 8.33 -16.82
C GLY A 207 22.35 7.19 -17.69
N GLU A 208 22.88 7.05 -18.90
CA GLU A 208 22.55 5.93 -19.78
C GLU A 208 23.01 4.58 -19.16
N ASN A 209 24.14 4.56 -18.45
CA ASN A 209 24.61 3.36 -17.76
C ASN A 209 23.71 3.00 -16.55
N GLN A 210 23.17 4.02 -15.86
CA GLN A 210 22.18 3.84 -14.81
C GLN A 210 20.89 3.23 -15.38
N VAL A 211 20.40 3.72 -16.52
CA VAL A 211 19.23 3.13 -17.21
C VAL A 211 19.47 1.65 -17.51
N ARG A 212 20.61 1.31 -18.13
CA ARG A 212 20.97 -0.09 -18.44
C ARG A 212 21.00 -0.97 -17.18
N SER A 213 21.51 -0.44 -16.07
CA SER A 213 21.56 -1.17 -14.80
C SER A 213 20.16 -1.39 -14.20
N LEU A 214 19.30 -0.38 -14.27
CA LEU A 214 17.94 -0.44 -13.76
C LEU A 214 17.08 -1.43 -14.56
N VAL A 215 17.09 -1.35 -15.88
CA VAL A 215 16.31 -2.27 -16.73
C VAL A 215 16.80 -3.72 -16.56
N ASN A 216 18.11 -3.95 -16.39
CA ASN A 216 18.64 -5.28 -16.07
C ASN A 216 18.13 -5.84 -14.75
N LEU A 217 17.83 -4.97 -13.78
CA LEU A 217 17.21 -5.39 -12.52
C LEU A 217 15.70 -5.64 -12.67
N LYS A 218 15.00 -4.72 -13.32
CA LYS A 218 13.53 -4.65 -13.30
C LYS A 218 12.85 -5.44 -14.42
N MET A 219 13.46 -5.54 -15.60
CA MET A 219 12.88 -6.21 -16.77
C MET A 219 13.19 -7.71 -16.85
N LYS A 220 13.74 -8.34 -15.80
CA LYS A 220 13.98 -9.79 -15.80
C LYS A 220 12.71 -10.63 -15.94
N ARG A 221 11.57 -10.08 -15.51
CA ARG A 221 10.25 -10.72 -15.54
C ARG A 221 9.16 -9.77 -16.03
N LYS A 222 9.55 -8.66 -16.67
CA LYS A 222 8.64 -7.63 -17.16
C LYS A 222 9.01 -7.25 -18.58
N THR A 223 8.00 -7.01 -19.39
CA THR A 223 8.13 -6.26 -20.64
C THR A 223 8.54 -4.81 -20.34
N PHE A 224 9.00 -4.09 -21.37
CA PHE A 224 9.30 -2.67 -21.21
C PHE A 224 8.05 -1.86 -20.83
N ALA A 225 6.88 -2.20 -21.38
CA ALA A 225 5.62 -1.53 -21.07
C ALA A 225 5.26 -1.67 -19.59
N GLU A 226 5.31 -2.89 -19.04
CA GLU A 226 5.06 -3.15 -17.61
C GLU A 226 6.07 -2.43 -16.72
N PHE A 227 7.37 -2.51 -17.04
CA PHE A 227 8.41 -1.77 -16.31
C PHE A 227 8.15 -0.26 -16.34
N TYR A 228 7.89 0.30 -17.52
CA TYR A 228 7.74 1.74 -17.68
C TYR A 228 6.47 2.25 -16.98
N GLN A 229 5.38 1.51 -17.05
CA GLN A 229 4.15 1.85 -16.34
C GLN A 229 4.35 1.73 -14.83
N GLU A 230 4.69 0.55 -14.34
CA GLU A 230 4.64 0.24 -12.90
C GLU A 230 5.81 0.85 -12.10
N ASP A 231 7.02 0.82 -12.67
CA ASP A 231 8.24 1.24 -11.98
C ASP A 231 8.63 2.70 -12.28
N ILE A 232 7.96 3.38 -13.22
CA ILE A 232 8.22 4.79 -13.52
C ILE A 232 6.94 5.62 -13.36
N LEU A 233 5.92 5.38 -14.18
CA LEU A 233 4.74 6.26 -14.23
C LEU A 233 3.90 6.16 -12.95
N ASP A 234 3.56 4.96 -12.51
CA ASP A 234 2.71 4.77 -11.33
C ASP A 234 3.42 5.22 -10.04
N ILE A 235 4.75 5.05 -9.95
CA ILE A 235 5.53 5.59 -8.82
C ILE A 235 5.48 7.12 -8.83
N MET A 236 5.66 7.75 -10.00
CA MET A 236 5.57 9.21 -10.11
C MET A 236 4.19 9.73 -9.71
N GLU A 237 3.11 9.07 -10.15
CA GLU A 237 1.74 9.41 -9.79
C GLU A 237 1.51 9.27 -8.29
N ARG A 238 1.93 8.14 -7.67
CA ARG A 238 1.82 7.95 -6.22
C ARG A 238 2.58 9.02 -5.44
N MET A 239 3.81 9.36 -5.84
CA MET A 239 4.59 10.43 -5.19
C MET A 239 3.93 11.80 -5.35
N GLN A 240 3.31 12.07 -6.49
CA GLN A 240 2.56 13.31 -6.71
C GLN A 240 1.32 13.36 -5.81
N ASN A 241 0.56 12.26 -5.72
CA ASN A 241 -0.59 12.13 -4.83
C ASN A 241 -0.21 12.26 -3.35
N ASP A 242 0.96 11.75 -2.95
CA ASP A 242 1.55 11.97 -1.63
C ASP A 242 1.71 13.46 -1.32
N LEU A 243 2.20 14.24 -2.28
CA LEU A 243 2.43 15.67 -2.10
C LEU A 243 1.14 16.49 -2.10
N ASP A 244 0.19 16.11 -2.95
CA ASP A 244 -1.05 16.84 -3.19
C ASP A 244 -2.12 16.55 -2.12
N TYR A 245 -2.14 15.32 -1.59
CA TYR A 245 -3.16 14.84 -0.67
C TYR A 245 -2.59 14.35 0.66
N HIS A 246 -1.74 13.32 0.65
CA HIS A 246 -1.37 12.62 1.89
C HIS A 246 -0.55 13.48 2.87
N TYR A 247 0.41 14.24 2.35
CA TYR A 247 1.26 15.17 3.10
C TYR A 247 0.81 16.64 2.98
N SER A 248 -0.33 16.90 2.35
CA SER A 248 -0.80 18.25 2.09
C SER A 248 -1.57 18.82 3.27
N LEU A 249 -1.10 19.95 3.80
CA LEU A 249 -1.84 20.71 4.81
C LEU A 249 -2.94 21.59 4.18
N ASN A 250 -2.91 21.76 2.86
CA ASN A 250 -3.90 22.56 2.11
C ASN A 250 -5.10 21.72 1.68
N TYR A 251 -4.88 20.44 1.38
CA TYR A 251 -5.96 19.49 1.16
C TYR A 251 -6.54 19.06 2.51
N VAL A 252 -7.86 19.17 2.63
CA VAL A 252 -8.62 18.67 3.78
C VAL A 252 -9.70 17.74 3.22
N PRO A 253 -9.65 16.44 3.55
CA PRO A 253 -10.67 15.48 3.13
C PRO A 253 -12.05 15.88 3.69
N ALA A 254 -13.13 15.46 3.03
CA ALA A 254 -14.47 15.64 3.59
C ALA A 254 -14.63 14.74 4.83
N GLU A 255 -14.71 15.33 6.02
CA GLU A 255 -14.95 14.59 7.27
C GLU A 255 -16.43 14.27 7.48
N THR A 256 -17.13 13.83 6.43
CA THR A 256 -18.48 13.32 6.63
C THR A 256 -18.36 11.88 7.12
N HIS A 257 -18.53 11.65 8.42
CA HIS A 257 -18.74 10.32 8.99
C HIS A 257 -20.03 9.63 8.49
N ALA A 258 -20.61 10.15 7.42
CA ALA A 258 -21.78 9.60 6.78
C ALA A 258 -21.45 8.31 6.05
N GLY A 259 -20.25 8.16 5.46
CA GLY A 259 -19.82 6.92 4.82
C GLY A 259 -20.79 6.39 3.75
N ASN A 260 -20.64 5.12 3.38
CA ASN A 260 -21.58 4.40 2.51
C ASN A 260 -21.39 2.87 2.60
N ALA A 261 -22.29 2.11 1.98
CA ALA A 261 -22.26 0.64 1.92
C ALA A 261 -21.26 0.08 0.87
N ASP A 262 -20.55 0.93 0.11
CA ASP A 262 -19.53 0.50 -0.84
C ASP A 262 -18.22 0.16 -0.10
N VAL A 263 -18.14 -1.08 0.38
CA VAL A 263 -16.98 -1.64 1.10
C VAL A 263 -15.80 -1.98 0.19
N THR A 264 -15.95 -1.90 -1.13
CA THR A 264 -14.85 -2.16 -2.08
C THR A 264 -13.90 -0.97 -2.14
N GLY A 265 -14.43 0.24 -1.96
CA GLY A 265 -13.60 1.42 -1.91
C GLY A 265 -13.00 1.76 -3.29
N PRO A 266 -12.05 2.71 -3.35
CA PRO A 266 -11.40 3.11 -4.60
C PRO A 266 -10.36 2.08 -5.06
N ASP A 267 -9.84 1.27 -4.13
CA ASP A 267 -8.90 0.18 -4.35
C ASP A 267 -9.10 -0.89 -3.28
N ALA A 268 -9.60 -2.05 -3.69
CA ALA A 268 -9.85 -3.19 -2.82
C ALA A 268 -8.64 -4.13 -2.67
N LEU A 269 -7.53 -3.92 -3.38
CA LEU A 269 -6.46 -4.92 -3.48
C LEU A 269 -5.86 -5.30 -2.13
N HIS A 270 -5.54 -4.31 -1.29
CA HIS A 270 -4.87 -4.57 -0.01
C HIS A 270 -5.79 -5.30 0.97
N GLY A 271 -7.01 -4.82 1.18
CA GLY A 271 -7.95 -5.47 2.10
C GLY A 271 -8.42 -6.84 1.59
N THR A 272 -8.58 -7.02 0.27
CA THR A 272 -8.84 -8.34 -0.34
C THR A 272 -7.68 -9.31 -0.09
N HIS A 273 -6.44 -8.85 -0.23
CA HIS A 273 -5.27 -9.68 0.06
C HIS A 273 -5.18 -10.06 1.54
N VAL A 274 -5.44 -9.11 2.46
CA VAL A 274 -5.50 -9.37 3.90
C VAL A 274 -6.62 -10.36 4.25
N ALA A 275 -7.83 -10.14 3.71
CA ALA A 275 -8.97 -11.03 3.91
C ALA A 275 -8.68 -12.44 3.34
N GLY A 276 -8.01 -12.53 2.19
CA GLY A 276 -7.58 -13.79 1.59
C GLY A 276 -6.67 -14.60 2.51
N ILE A 277 -5.63 -13.97 3.08
CA ILE A 277 -4.73 -14.62 4.05
C ILE A 277 -5.52 -15.16 5.25
N ILE A 278 -6.51 -14.42 5.74
CA ILE A 278 -7.30 -14.83 6.91
C ILE A 278 -8.26 -15.98 6.56
N ALA A 279 -9.01 -15.83 5.47
CA ALA A 279 -10.29 -16.48 5.29
C ALA A 279 -10.52 -17.13 3.92
N ALA A 280 -9.60 -17.02 2.95
CA ALA A 280 -9.78 -17.62 1.62
C ALA A 280 -10.26 -19.09 1.71
N ASP A 281 -11.22 -19.44 0.87
CA ASP A 281 -12.01 -20.66 1.04
C ASP A 281 -11.14 -21.90 0.86
N ARG A 282 -10.86 -22.53 2.00
CA ARG A 282 -10.03 -23.74 2.10
C ARG A 282 -10.62 -24.98 1.41
N ASN A 283 -11.81 -24.90 0.82
CA ASN A 283 -12.47 -26.01 0.13
C ASN A 283 -12.52 -25.85 -1.39
N ASN A 284 -12.02 -24.74 -1.94
CA ASN A 284 -11.97 -24.54 -3.39
C ASN A 284 -10.56 -24.86 -3.93
N SER A 285 -10.27 -24.49 -5.17
CA SER A 285 -8.92 -24.60 -5.75
C SER A 285 -8.52 -23.30 -6.47
N VAL A 286 -9.06 -22.19 -6.00
CA VAL A 286 -8.83 -20.84 -6.49
C VAL A 286 -7.82 -20.19 -5.55
N GLY A 287 -6.84 -19.46 -6.08
CA GLY A 287 -5.96 -18.65 -5.24
C GLY A 287 -5.15 -19.45 -4.21
N ILE A 288 -5.28 -19.05 -2.94
CA ILE A 288 -4.58 -19.62 -1.79
C ILE A 288 -5.59 -20.13 -0.78
N HIS A 289 -5.17 -21.01 0.11
CA HIS A 289 -5.98 -21.32 1.28
C HIS A 289 -5.85 -20.22 2.34
N GLY A 290 -6.95 -19.83 2.98
CA GLY A 290 -6.91 -18.94 4.15
C GLY A 290 -6.35 -19.67 5.37
N ILE A 291 -5.91 -18.95 6.40
CA ILE A 291 -5.43 -19.57 7.66
C ILE A 291 -6.58 -20.24 8.42
N ALA A 292 -7.78 -19.66 8.42
CA ALA A 292 -8.92 -20.13 9.22
C ALA A 292 -10.00 -20.83 8.38
N ASN A 293 -10.44 -22.03 8.79
CA ASN A 293 -11.45 -22.83 8.07
C ASN A 293 -12.92 -22.59 8.51
N HIS A 294 -13.17 -21.71 9.49
CA HIS A 294 -14.51 -21.37 10.01
C HIS A 294 -14.56 -19.89 10.44
N VAL A 295 -14.25 -19.00 9.51
CA VAL A 295 -14.20 -17.56 9.73
C VAL A 295 -15.12 -16.85 8.74
N GLN A 296 -15.63 -15.68 9.14
CA GLN A 296 -16.33 -14.72 8.29
C GLN A 296 -15.81 -13.30 8.49
#